data_AF-A0A0B6Y559-F1
#
_entry.id   AF-A0A0B6Y559-F1
#
_cell.length_a   1.000
_cell.length_b   1.000
_cell.length_c   1.000
_cell.angle_alpha   90.00
_cell.angle_beta   90.00
_cell.angle_gamma   90.00
#
_symmetry.space_group_name_H-M   'P 1'
#
loop_
_entity.id
_entity.type
_entity.pdbx_description
1 polymer ?
#
loop_
_entity_poly.entity_id
_entity_poly.type
_entity_poly.pdbx_seq_one_letter_code
_entity_poly.pdbx_strand_id
1 'polypeptide(L)'
;NHYGDFAVGSSESDKVVLLRTRPVFDLYASLKVNPAVIDLNSQPNCVHRGKPWYCLEASVCLRYSGQNLPLSAELNVTLQLDVLERHRGERARLFLLGDKNAEIENTNDIV
;
A
#
# COMPACT_ATOMS: atom_id res chain seq x y z
N ASN A 1 -18.12 -19.45 -5.30
CA ASN A 1 -17.87 -17.98 -5.22
C ASN A 1 -18.42 -17.23 -6.44
N HIS A 2 -19.35 -17.79 -7.23
CA HIS A 2 -19.88 -17.21 -8.49
C HIS A 2 -18.86 -17.02 -9.61
N TYR A 3 -17.62 -17.48 -9.42
CA TYR A 3 -16.68 -17.73 -10.49
C TYR A 3 -16.83 -19.20 -10.93
N GLY A 4 -16.77 -19.43 -12.25
CA GLY A 4 -16.91 -20.77 -12.80
C GLY A 4 -15.70 -21.63 -12.51
N ASP A 5 -15.92 -22.84 -11.98
CA ASP A 5 -14.86 -23.82 -11.75
C ASP A 5 -14.65 -24.70 -12.98
N PHE A 6 -13.52 -25.42 -13.05
CA PHE A 6 -13.28 -26.36 -14.15
C PHE A 6 -12.60 -27.64 -13.67
N ALA A 7 -12.85 -28.73 -14.39
CA ALA A 7 -12.27 -30.04 -14.14
C ALA A 7 -11.27 -30.40 -15.24
N VAL A 8 -10.14 -31.00 -14.83
CA VAL A 8 -9.11 -31.50 -15.74
C VAL A 8 -9.00 -33.00 -15.57
N GLY A 9 -9.22 -33.73 -16.67
CA GLY A 9 -9.07 -35.19 -16.73
C GLY A 9 -7.71 -35.61 -17.28
N SER A 10 -7.14 -36.65 -16.71
CA SER A 10 -5.96 -37.35 -17.22
C SER A 10 -6.31 -38.83 -17.38
N SER A 11 -6.52 -39.24 -18.63
CA SER A 11 -6.91 -40.61 -18.96
C SER A 11 -5.81 -41.63 -18.67
N GLU A 12 -4.54 -41.27 -18.91
CA GLU A 12 -3.40 -42.19 -18.68
C GLU A 12 -3.19 -42.56 -17.21
N SER A 13 -3.73 -41.75 -16.29
CA SER A 13 -3.58 -41.97 -14.84
C SER A 13 -4.90 -42.22 -14.11
N ASP A 14 -6.00 -42.37 -14.84
CA ASP A 14 -7.36 -42.54 -14.30
C ASP A 14 -7.74 -41.47 -13.24
N LYS A 15 -7.31 -40.22 -13.49
CA LYS A 15 -7.48 -39.11 -12.53
C LYS A 15 -8.30 -37.98 -13.10
N VAL A 16 -9.03 -37.33 -12.21
CA VAL A 16 -9.71 -36.05 -12.45
C VAL A 16 -9.40 -35.12 -11.30
N VAL A 17 -9.08 -33.86 -11.61
CA VAL A 17 -8.85 -32.81 -10.63
C VAL A 17 -9.86 -31.70 -10.85
N LEU A 18 -10.57 -31.30 -9.80
CA LEU A 18 -11.40 -30.11 -9.78
C LEU A 18 -10.56 -28.90 -9.35
N LEU A 19 -10.50 -27.89 -10.20
CA LEU A 19 -9.83 -26.63 -9.92
C LEU A 19 -10.89 -25.59 -9.56
N ARG A 20 -10.99 -25.30 -8.26
CA ARG A 20 -11.87 -24.26 -7.73
C ARG A 20 -11.23 -22.90 -7.90
N THR A 21 -11.97 -21.98 -8.50
CA THR A 21 -11.56 -20.59 -8.69
C THR A 21 -11.54 -19.83 -7.37
N ARG A 22 -10.81 -18.70 -7.34
CA ARG A 22 -10.74 -17.80 -6.18
C ARG A 22 -11.42 -16.47 -6.50
N PRO A 23 -12.04 -15.78 -5.51
CA PRO A 23 -12.54 -14.42 -5.71
C PRO A 23 -11.43 -13.48 -6.19
N VAL A 24 -11.80 -12.47 -6.98
CA VAL A 24 -10.88 -11.45 -7.50
C VAL A 24 -11.17 -10.12 -6.81
N PHE A 25 -10.13 -9.51 -6.24
CA PHE A 25 -10.19 -8.15 -5.67
C PHE A 25 -9.72 -7.14 -6.70
N ASP A 26 -10.59 -6.22 -7.08
CA ASP A 26 -10.24 -5.03 -7.87
C ASP A 26 -9.91 -3.89 -6.90
N LEU A 27 -8.62 -3.71 -6.61
CA LEU A 27 -8.13 -2.70 -5.69
C LEU A 27 -7.71 -1.42 -6.44
N TYR A 28 -8.26 -0.29 -6.02
CA TYR A 28 -7.88 1.04 -6.44
C TYR A 28 -7.24 1.79 -5.28
N ALA A 29 -6.00 2.24 -5.45
CA ALA A 29 -5.28 3.04 -4.47
C ALA A 29 -5.00 4.43 -5.01
N SER A 30 -5.09 5.45 -4.15
CA SER A 30 -4.69 6.82 -4.47
C SER A 30 -3.87 7.42 -3.33
N LEU A 31 -2.86 8.19 -3.69
CA LEU A 31 -2.03 8.95 -2.76
C LEU A 31 -2.19 10.44 -3.07
N LYS A 32 -2.50 11.24 -2.05
CA LYS A 32 -2.52 12.70 -2.14
C LYS A 32 -1.47 13.27 -1.21
N VAL A 33 -0.69 14.21 -1.71
CA VAL A 33 0.36 14.89 -0.94
C VAL A 33 0.05 16.38 -0.94
N ASN A 34 0.02 16.99 0.24
CA ASN A 34 -0.27 18.40 0.42
C ASN A 34 0.62 19.01 1.51
N PRO A 35 1.39 20.09 1.23
CA PRO A 35 1.55 20.74 -0.07
C PRO A 35 2.34 19.90 -1.06
N ALA A 36 2.14 20.15 -2.36
CA ALA A 36 2.87 19.46 -3.43
C ALA A 36 4.35 19.92 -3.54
N VAL A 37 4.70 21.06 -2.95
CA VAL A 37 6.04 21.64 -2.97
C VAL A 37 6.43 22.00 -1.54
N ILE A 38 7.67 21.67 -1.18
CA ILE A 38 8.28 22.07 0.09
C ILE A 38 9.12 23.33 -0.17
N ASP A 39 8.69 24.47 0.38
CA ASP A 39 9.43 25.73 0.28
C ASP A 39 10.36 25.93 1.49
N LEU A 40 11.67 25.73 1.26
CA LEU A 40 12.70 25.88 2.29
C LEU A 40 13.01 27.35 2.63
N ASN A 41 12.50 28.33 1.87
CA ASN A 41 12.65 29.75 2.21
C ASN A 41 11.53 30.24 3.14
N SER A 42 10.44 29.47 3.23
CA SER A 42 9.32 29.76 4.13
C SER A 42 9.65 29.43 5.59
N GLN A 43 8.77 29.84 6.51
CA GLN A 43 8.88 29.42 7.91
C GLN A 43 8.51 27.94 8.05
N PRO A 44 9.26 27.16 8.85
CA PRO A 44 8.90 25.78 9.20
C PRO A 44 7.46 25.69 9.71
N ASN A 45 6.70 24.69 9.25
CA ASN A 45 5.26 24.56 9.49
C ASN A 45 4.90 23.49 10.54
N CYS A 46 5.89 22.85 11.17
CA CYS A 46 5.68 21.84 12.21
C CYS A 46 6.87 21.79 13.19
N VAL A 47 6.64 21.20 14.36
CA VAL A 47 7.67 20.95 15.38
C VAL A 47 7.71 19.46 15.69
N HIS A 48 8.90 18.85 15.56
CA HIS A 48 9.12 17.44 15.87
C HIS A 48 10.34 17.30 16.80
N ARG A 49 10.16 16.63 17.94
CA ARG A 49 11.18 16.48 19.01
C ARG A 49 11.82 17.82 19.42
N GLY A 50 10.98 18.87 19.55
CA GLY A 50 11.41 20.21 19.96
C GLY A 50 12.19 21.02 18.91
N LYS A 51 12.33 20.50 17.68
CA LYS A 51 12.97 21.21 16.57
C LYS A 51 11.94 21.59 15.49
N PRO A 52 12.08 22.74 14.84
CA PRO A 52 11.22 23.11 13.70
C PRO A 52 11.59 22.29 12.45
N TRP A 53 10.58 21.86 11.68
CA TRP A 53 10.72 21.10 10.45
C TRP A 53 9.75 21.61 9.35
N TYR A 54 10.02 21.20 8.10
CA TYR A 54 9.08 21.36 6.99
C TYR A 54 8.34 20.03 6.78
N CYS A 55 7.06 20.01 7.12
CA CYS A 55 6.20 18.86 7.02
C CYS A 55 5.21 18.98 5.86
N LEU A 56 4.77 17.83 5.36
CA LEU A 56 3.65 17.70 4.45
C LEU A 56 2.71 16.62 4.96
N GLU A 57 1.48 16.64 4.49
CA GLU A 57 0.49 15.62 4.73
C GLU A 57 0.43 14.68 3.52
N ALA A 58 0.48 13.38 3.78
CA ALA A 58 0.30 12.34 2.78
C ALA A 58 -0.93 11.51 3.16
N SER A 59 -1.97 11.54 2.33
CA SER A 59 -3.21 10.78 2.53
C SER A 59 -3.29 9.65 1.53
N VAL A 60 -3.36 8.41 2.03
CA VAL A 60 -3.61 7.21 1.24
C VAL A 60 -5.09 6.87 1.32
N CYS A 61 -5.71 6.58 0.17
CA CYS A 61 -7.06 6.06 0.12
C CYS A 61 -7.09 4.75 -0.67
N LEU A 62 -7.78 3.76 -0.14
CA LEU A 62 -7.99 2.45 -0.76
C LEU A 62 -9.48 2.27 -1.03
N ARG A 63 -9.81 1.79 -2.22
CA ARG A 63 -11.16 1.39 -2.61
C ARG A 63 -11.08 0.03 -3.26
N TYR A 64 -11.94 -0.90 -2.85
CA TYR A 64 -11.97 -2.24 -3.42
C TYR A 64 -13.36 -2.58 -3.96
N SER A 65 -13.40 -3.47 -4.94
CA SER A 65 -14.63 -4.08 -5.45
C SER A 65 -14.36 -5.51 -5.90
N GLY A 66 -15.42 -6.30 -6.05
CA GLY A 66 -15.31 -7.68 -6.52
C GLY A 66 -16.59 -8.45 -6.26
N GLN A 67 -16.72 -9.62 -6.89
CA GLN A 67 -17.87 -10.49 -6.69
C GLN A 67 -17.59 -11.47 -5.55
N ASN A 68 -18.53 -11.61 -4.62
CA ASN A 68 -18.39 -12.51 -3.46
C ASN A 68 -17.08 -12.34 -2.70
N LEU A 69 -16.72 -11.09 -2.43
CA LEU A 69 -15.64 -10.78 -1.52
C LEU A 69 -16.00 -11.22 -0.09
N PRO A 70 -15.00 -11.60 0.73
CA PRO A 70 -15.21 -11.81 2.16
C PRO A 70 -15.71 -10.52 2.82
N LEU A 71 -16.35 -10.65 3.99
CA LEU A 71 -16.90 -9.52 4.76
C LEU A 71 -15.83 -8.49 5.18
N SER A 72 -14.58 -8.94 5.31
CA SER A 72 -13.42 -8.11 5.64
C SER A 72 -12.19 -8.70 4.98
N ALA A 73 -11.26 -7.84 4.56
CA ALA A 73 -9.94 -8.25 4.07
C ALA A 73 -8.83 -7.46 4.74
N GLU A 74 -7.71 -8.12 5.02
CA GLU A 74 -6.50 -7.46 5.52
C GLU A 74 -5.62 -7.05 4.34
N LEU A 75 -5.24 -5.78 4.31
CA LEU A 75 -4.30 -5.22 3.34
C LEU A 75 -3.05 -4.73 4.07
N ASN A 76 -1.90 -5.19 3.59
CA ASN A 76 -0.61 -4.68 4.02
C ASN A 76 -0.19 -3.56 3.07
N VAL A 77 -0.16 -2.33 3.59
CA VAL A 77 0.21 -1.13 2.85
C VAL A 77 1.62 -0.75 3.23
N THR A 78 2.46 -0.46 2.24
CA THR A 78 3.84 -0.04 2.47
C THR A 78 4.07 1.34 1.89
N LEU A 79 4.45 2.30 2.75
CA LEU A 79 4.84 3.65 2.34
C LEU A 79 6.35 3.83 2.35
N GLN A 80 6.88 4.32 1.22
CA GLN A 80 8.30 4.58 1.04
C GLN A 80 8.50 6.02 0.54
N LEU A 81 9.38 6.75 1.23
CA LEU A 81 9.74 8.13 0.90
C LEU A 81 11.09 8.18 0.16
N ASP A 82 11.26 9.14 -0.74
CA ASP A 82 12.48 9.34 -1.55
C ASP A 82 12.96 8.07 -2.27
N VAL A 83 12.03 7.34 -2.89
CA VAL A 83 12.30 6.06 -3.58
C VAL A 83 13.41 6.21 -4.64
N LEU A 84 13.40 7.29 -5.43
CA LEU A 84 14.37 7.50 -6.51
C LEU A 84 15.79 7.71 -5.97
N GLU A 85 15.93 8.57 -4.95
CA GLU A 85 17.19 8.89 -4.29
C GLU A 85 17.77 7.65 -3.60
N ARG A 86 16.92 6.88 -2.89
CA ARG A 86 17.32 5.61 -2.30
C ARG A 86 17.79 4.60 -3.33
N HIS A 87 17.11 4.48 -4.47
CA HIS A 87 17.56 3.61 -5.56
C HIS A 87 18.91 4.02 -6.15
N ARG A 88 19.26 5.30 -6.09
CA ARG A 88 20.59 5.82 -6.48
C ARG A 88 21.65 5.65 -5.39
N GLY A 89 21.30 5.11 -4.21
CA GLY A 89 22.20 5.02 -3.06
C GLY A 89 22.43 6.36 -2.36
N GLU A 90 21.57 7.35 -2.63
CA GLU A 90 21.61 8.67 -1.99
C GLU A 90 20.89 8.64 -0.65
N ARG A 91 21.23 9.60 0.22
CA ARG A 91 20.57 9.75 1.52
C ARG A 91 19.14 10.23 1.37
N ALA A 92 18.20 9.57 2.05
CA ALA A 92 16.82 10.03 2.14
C ALA A 92 16.74 11.43 2.78
N ARG A 93 15.89 12.28 2.20
CA ARG A 93 15.64 13.68 2.60
C ARG A 93 14.38 13.79 3.46
N LEU A 94 13.43 12.88 3.28
CA LEU A 94 12.15 12.81 3.98
C LEU A 94 12.11 11.63 4.96
N PHE A 95 11.33 11.80 6.03
CA PHE A 95 11.00 10.75 6.99
C PHE A 95 9.55 10.91 7.46
N LEU A 96 8.94 9.82 7.92
CA LEU A 96 7.58 9.83 8.45
C LEU A 96 7.58 10.34 9.89
N LEU A 97 6.60 11.17 10.22
CA LEU A 97 6.37 11.67 11.57
C LEU A 97 5.63 10.60 12.37
N GLY A 98 6.36 9.77 13.09
CA GLY A 98 5.83 8.73 13.96
C GLY A 98 6.82 8.36 15.06
N ASP A 99 6.36 7.61 16.07
CA ASP A 99 7.16 7.29 17.27
C ASP A 99 8.33 6.33 16.98
N LYS A 100 8.40 5.77 15.77
CA LYS A 100 9.51 4.96 15.28
C LYS A 100 10.07 5.60 14.03
N ASN A 101 11.40 5.66 13.94
CA ASN A 101 12.11 6.03 12.72
C ASN A 101 11.80 4.97 11.65
N ALA A 102 10.65 5.09 10.97
CA ALA A 102 10.17 4.13 10.00
C ALA A 102 10.72 4.52 8.64
N GLU A 103 11.81 3.86 8.23
CA GLU A 103 12.30 3.95 6.85
C GLU A 103 11.31 3.30 5.87
N ILE A 104 10.35 2.52 6.39
CA ILE A 104 9.22 1.90 5.72
C ILE A 104 8.12 1.77 6.78
N GLU A 105 7.00 2.49 6.65
CA GLU A 105 5.84 2.24 7.52
C GLU A 105 4.93 1.22 6.82
N ASN A 106 4.87 0.02 7.40
CA ASN A 106 3.89 -0.97 7.02
C ASN A 106 2.66 -0.74 7.88
N THR A 107 1.54 -0.46 7.23
CA THR A 107 0.24 -0.27 7.89
C THR A 107 -0.65 -1.43 7.49
N ASN A 108 -1.25 -2.09 8.48
CA ASN A 108 -2.24 -3.12 8.24
C ASN A 108 -3.61 -2.45 8.34
N ASP A 109 -4.30 -2.37 7.20
CA ASP A 109 -5.65 -1.83 7.14
C ASP A 109 -6.64 -2.97 6.94
N ILE A 110 -7.68 -2.99 7.77
CA ILE A 110 -8.85 -3.85 7.57
C ILE A 110 -9.84 -3.04 6.73
N VAL A 111 -10.19 -3.56 5.56
CA VAL A 111 -11.19 -2.93 4.68
C VAL A 111 -12.39 -3.83 4.46
#